data_AF-A0A538PPZ4-F1
#
_entry.id   AF-A0A538PPZ4-F1
#
_cell.length_a   1.000
_cell.length_b   1.000
_cell.length_c   1.000
_cell.angle_alpha   90.00
_cell.angle_beta   90.00
_cell.angle_gamma   90.00
#
_symmetry.space_group_name_H-M   'P 1'
#
loop_
_entity.id
_entity.type
_entity.pdbx_description
1 polymer ?
#
loop_
_entity_poly.entity_id
_entity_poly.type
_entity_poly.pdbx_seq_one_letter_code
_entity_poly.pdbx_strand_id
1 'polypeptide(L)'
;MERPAALAGRQLDQAGADLLAAAGGAELAAQELEAVAVRLVRDGDLILMDDVGRPCHAAESTELHGRSRSRCASPVGYANGALPRRSLWPREHGAYFQLAIPLVVALAWRAPRIAGLAWAAAACLAFLAHEPLLVMLGHRGARMRSSEAGRARNHLTVLGGGAVALGGAALVLLPPAARSLAALSLAPVAAVVALAWRRSEHTLVGELVAAAALTGAVAPVLAADGAAPGAAAAIWLGWAVGFGASVVAVHRVIARHKRAASWLDMALAVGLAAVAGACLATAARSVASLVAAPLVTTAAVLVVFPPPASRLRAVGVAIAASAGAAGVLLLAR
;
A
#
# COMPACT_ATOMS: atom_id res chain seq x y z
N MET A 1 -47.10 -16.49 7.79
CA MET A 1 -46.22 -15.90 8.82
C MET A 1 -44.87 -16.61 8.73
N GLU A 2 -44.11 -16.28 7.68
CA GLU A 2 -42.83 -16.92 7.37
C GLU A 2 -41.68 -16.26 8.12
N ARG A 3 -40.69 -17.06 8.53
CA ARG A 3 -39.65 -16.70 9.51
C ARG A 3 -38.63 -15.71 8.92
N PRO A 4 -38.31 -14.60 9.60
CA PRO A 4 -37.32 -13.60 9.14
C PRO A 4 -35.86 -14.11 9.07
N ALA A 5 -35.56 -15.27 9.65
CA ALA A 5 -34.21 -15.84 9.65
C ALA A 5 -33.74 -16.34 8.26
N ALA A 6 -34.65 -16.74 7.37
CA ALA A 6 -34.29 -17.26 6.06
C ALA A 6 -33.89 -16.16 5.05
N LEU A 7 -34.36 -14.92 5.25
CA LEU A 7 -33.99 -13.76 4.45
C LEU A 7 -32.61 -13.20 4.80
N ALA A 8 -32.24 -13.24 6.09
CA ALA A 8 -30.91 -12.80 6.55
C ALA A 8 -29.79 -13.73 6.04
N GLY A 9 -30.02 -15.04 5.98
CA GLY A 9 -29.07 -16.01 5.42
C GLY A 9 -28.80 -15.78 3.94
N ARG A 10 -29.84 -15.53 3.12
CA ARG A 10 -29.67 -15.24 1.69
C ARG A 10 -28.95 -13.92 1.44
N GLN A 11 -29.16 -12.89 2.27
CA GLN A 11 -28.43 -11.63 2.11
C GLN A 11 -26.93 -11.76 2.44
N LEU A 12 -26.56 -12.60 3.41
CA LEU A 12 -25.15 -12.87 3.73
C LEU A 12 -24.45 -13.69 2.64
N ASP A 13 -25.12 -14.69 2.08
CA ASP A 13 -24.58 -15.46 0.94
C ASP A 13 -24.38 -14.58 -0.30
N GLN A 14 -25.32 -13.66 -0.55
CA GLN A 14 -25.26 -12.76 -1.70
C GLN A 14 -24.22 -11.66 -1.51
N ALA A 15 -24.08 -11.09 -0.32
CA ALA A 15 -23.02 -10.13 0.01
C ALA A 15 -21.62 -10.79 -0.04
N GLY A 16 -21.50 -12.06 0.39
CA GLY A 16 -20.25 -12.83 0.26
C GLY A 16 -19.89 -13.13 -1.20
N ALA A 17 -20.88 -13.48 -2.03
CA ALA A 17 -20.70 -13.67 -3.47
C ALA A 17 -20.33 -12.35 -4.18
N ASP A 18 -20.95 -11.22 -3.80
CA ASP A 18 -20.64 -9.90 -4.33
C ASP A 18 -19.24 -9.41 -3.90
N LEU A 19 -18.79 -9.75 -2.68
CA LEU A 19 -17.44 -9.44 -2.20
C LEU A 19 -16.38 -10.31 -2.89
N LEU A 20 -16.66 -11.58 -3.15
CA LEU A 20 -15.81 -12.47 -3.95
C LEU A 20 -15.78 -12.04 -5.43
N ALA A 21 -16.89 -11.56 -5.96
CA ALA A 21 -16.96 -10.98 -7.30
C ALA A 21 -16.26 -9.62 -7.38
N ALA A 22 -16.31 -8.80 -6.33
CA ALA A 22 -15.56 -7.55 -6.22
C ALA A 22 -14.05 -7.79 -6.00
N ALA A 23 -13.67 -8.85 -5.26
CA ALA A 23 -12.29 -9.27 -5.09
C ALA A 23 -11.73 -9.87 -6.40
N GLY A 24 -12.50 -10.70 -7.10
CA GLY A 24 -12.18 -11.20 -8.44
C GLY A 24 -12.19 -10.08 -9.48
N GLY A 25 -13.06 -9.07 -9.33
CA GLY A 25 -13.07 -7.85 -10.12
C GLY A 25 -11.86 -6.94 -9.83
N ALA A 26 -11.37 -6.91 -8.59
CA ALA A 26 -10.14 -6.24 -8.22
C ALA A 26 -8.91 -7.01 -8.72
N GLU A 27 -8.98 -8.34 -8.81
CA GLU A 27 -7.95 -9.19 -9.41
C GLU A 27 -7.92 -9.02 -10.94
N LEU A 28 -9.08 -8.95 -11.60
CA LEU A 28 -9.23 -8.61 -13.03
C LEU A 28 -8.82 -7.15 -13.32
N ALA A 29 -9.17 -6.20 -12.45
CA ALA A 29 -8.74 -4.80 -12.59
C ALA A 29 -7.24 -4.65 -12.33
N ALA A 30 -6.66 -5.42 -11.39
CA ALA A 30 -5.22 -5.49 -11.16
C ALA A 30 -4.50 -6.20 -12.31
N GLN A 31 -5.10 -7.23 -12.93
CA GLN A 31 -4.59 -7.91 -14.12
C GLN A 31 -4.69 -7.05 -15.38
N GLU A 32 -5.76 -6.26 -15.55
CA GLU A 32 -5.91 -5.26 -16.63
C GLU A 32 -4.93 -4.10 -16.44
N LEU A 33 -4.79 -3.57 -15.22
CA LEU A 33 -3.77 -2.57 -14.89
C LEU A 33 -2.35 -3.13 -15.07
N GLU A 34 -2.13 -4.41 -14.78
CA GLU A 34 -0.86 -5.08 -15.02
C GLU A 34 -0.64 -5.38 -16.51
N ALA A 35 -1.65 -5.77 -17.28
CA ALA A 35 -1.55 -5.97 -18.72
C ALA A 35 -1.25 -4.64 -19.44
N VAL A 36 -1.83 -3.54 -18.95
CA VAL A 36 -1.55 -2.18 -19.40
C VAL A 36 -0.15 -1.72 -18.94
N ALA A 37 0.26 -2.02 -17.70
CA ALA A 37 1.60 -1.68 -17.20
C ALA A 37 2.71 -2.51 -17.87
N VAL A 38 2.48 -3.79 -18.15
CA VAL A 38 3.41 -4.69 -18.85
C VAL A 38 3.48 -4.34 -20.34
N ARG A 39 2.38 -3.88 -20.97
CA ARG A 39 2.43 -3.26 -22.30
C ARG A 39 3.25 -1.97 -22.31
N LEU A 40 3.11 -1.13 -21.28
CA LEU A 40 3.88 0.13 -21.17
C LEU A 40 5.36 -0.08 -20.79
N VAL A 41 5.72 -1.21 -20.19
CA VAL A 41 7.10 -1.56 -19.82
C VAL A 41 7.84 -2.32 -20.93
N ARG A 42 7.14 -3.03 -21.81
CA ARG A 42 7.76 -3.71 -22.97
C ARG A 42 8.29 -2.78 -24.06
N ASP A 43 7.88 -1.51 -24.09
CA ASP A 43 8.38 -0.49 -25.02
C ASP A 43 9.60 0.29 -24.46
N GLY A 44 10.22 -0.19 -23.38
CA GLY A 44 11.20 0.56 -22.58
C GLY A 44 12.65 0.07 -22.55
N ASP A 45 13.02 -0.99 -23.28
CA ASP A 45 14.41 -1.45 -23.34
C ASP A 45 15.14 -0.82 -24.52
N LEU A 46 15.65 0.40 -24.33
CA LEU A 46 16.62 0.99 -25.24
C LEU A 46 18.01 0.45 -24.90
N ILE A 47 18.29 -0.79 -25.30
CA ILE A 47 19.66 -1.22 -25.57
C ILE A 47 20.03 -0.54 -26.89
N LEU A 48 20.97 0.40 -26.86
CA LEU A 48 21.52 1.03 -28.05
C LEU A 48 22.31 -0.06 -28.81
N MET A 49 21.65 -0.70 -29.76
CA MET A 49 22.27 -1.57 -30.76
C MET A 49 22.66 -0.72 -31.96
N ASP A 50 23.81 -1.04 -32.56
CA ASP A 50 24.14 -0.50 -33.89
C ASP A 50 23.18 -1.06 -34.96
N ASP A 51 23.24 -0.53 -36.19
CA ASP A 51 22.41 -0.96 -37.33
C ASP A 51 22.58 -2.45 -37.72
N VAL A 52 23.39 -3.21 -36.98
CA VAL A 52 23.67 -4.64 -37.20
C VAL A 52 23.39 -5.49 -35.96
N GLY A 53 22.78 -4.94 -34.91
CA GLY A 53 22.30 -5.71 -33.77
C GLY A 53 23.38 -6.16 -32.79
N ARG A 54 24.48 -5.40 -32.61
CA ARG A 54 25.49 -5.71 -31.57
C ARG A 54 25.42 -4.75 -30.38
N PRO A 55 25.59 -5.23 -29.13
CA PRO A 55 25.61 -4.38 -27.94
C PRO A 55 26.94 -3.61 -27.84
N CYS A 56 26.86 -2.28 -27.81
CA CYS A 56 28.03 -1.41 -27.69
C CYS A 56 28.60 -1.46 -26.27
N HIS A 57 29.68 -2.22 -26.06
CA HIS A 57 30.54 -2.04 -24.90
C HIS A 57 31.38 -0.77 -25.07
N ALA A 58 31.37 0.10 -24.07
CA ALA A 58 32.28 1.23 -23.99
C ALA A 58 33.71 0.70 -23.80
N ALA A 59 34.40 0.45 -24.91
CA ALA A 59 35.81 0.13 -24.94
C ALA A 59 36.63 1.43 -24.98
N GLU A 60 37.48 1.54 -23.98
CA GLU A 60 38.63 2.42 -23.86
C GLU A 60 39.55 2.28 -25.09
N SER A 61 39.85 3.38 -25.79
CA SER A 61 40.94 3.41 -26.77
C SER A 61 41.58 4.81 -26.83
N THR A 62 42.81 4.83 -26.35
CA THR A 62 43.85 5.85 -26.48
C THR A 62 44.18 6.13 -27.96
N GLU A 63 44.50 7.40 -28.25
CA GLU A 63 45.26 7.94 -29.41
C GLU A 63 44.82 7.62 -30.86
N LEU A 64 44.45 8.65 -31.64
CA LEU A 64 45.34 9.29 -32.65
C LEU A 64 44.61 10.34 -33.53
N HIS A 65 45.45 11.23 -34.04
CA HIS A 65 45.21 12.38 -34.91
C HIS A 65 44.29 12.20 -36.12
N GLY A 66 43.61 13.29 -36.49
CA GLY A 66 43.57 13.73 -37.89
C GLY A 66 42.20 13.74 -38.59
N ARG A 67 41.66 14.95 -38.78
CA ARG A 67 40.72 15.37 -39.85
C ARG A 67 39.83 14.30 -40.48
N SER A 68 38.56 14.28 -40.05
CA SER A 68 37.43 14.24 -40.99
C SER A 68 36.20 14.80 -40.29
N ARG A 69 35.65 15.91 -40.81
CA ARG A 69 34.31 16.38 -40.46
C ARG A 69 33.32 15.44 -41.16
N SER A 70 33.18 14.23 -40.66
CA SER A 70 32.06 13.37 -40.98
C SER A 70 30.82 14.01 -40.36
N ARG A 71 29.93 14.51 -41.22
CA ARG A 71 28.56 14.87 -40.87
C ARG A 71 27.93 13.60 -40.28
N CYS A 72 27.92 13.48 -38.96
CA CYS A 72 26.98 12.57 -38.32
C CYS A 72 25.60 13.10 -38.68
N ALA A 73 24.98 12.42 -39.63
CA ALA A 73 23.56 12.55 -39.88
C ALA A 73 22.86 12.39 -38.53
N SER A 74 22.24 13.47 -38.07
CA SER A 74 21.36 13.43 -36.91
C SER A 74 20.38 12.29 -37.12
N PRO A 75 20.31 11.29 -36.23
CA PRO A 75 19.32 10.25 -36.34
C PRO A 75 17.95 10.92 -36.27
N VAL A 76 17.17 10.67 -37.33
CA VAL A 76 15.71 10.72 -37.44
C VAL A 76 15.02 11.58 -36.38
N GLY A 77 14.47 12.70 -36.84
CA GLY A 77 13.69 13.60 -36.00
C GLY A 77 12.62 12.87 -35.20
N TYR A 78 12.84 12.77 -33.89
CA TYR A 78 11.75 12.77 -32.93
C TYR A 78 11.11 14.16 -33.00
N ALA A 79 10.14 14.30 -33.91
CA ALA A 79 9.20 15.40 -33.89
C ALA A 79 8.59 15.45 -32.49
N ASN A 80 8.94 16.51 -31.75
CA ASN A 80 8.61 16.76 -30.34
C ASN A 80 9.24 15.77 -29.34
N GLY A 81 10.48 16.04 -28.93
CA GLY A 81 11.21 15.39 -27.83
C GLY A 81 10.60 15.60 -26.43
N ALA A 82 9.31 15.29 -26.27
CA ALA A 82 8.71 15.11 -24.95
C ALA A 82 9.11 13.72 -24.44
N LEU A 83 10.06 13.68 -23.50
CA LEU A 83 10.34 12.46 -22.75
C LEU A 83 9.03 11.89 -22.19
N PRO A 84 8.84 10.56 -22.20
CA PRO A 84 7.61 9.95 -21.73
C PRO A 84 7.28 10.41 -20.31
N ARG A 85 6.07 10.95 -20.15
CA ARG A 85 5.59 11.51 -18.88
C ARG A 85 5.58 10.42 -17.83
N ARG A 86 6.33 10.60 -16.75
CA ARG A 86 6.35 9.64 -15.63
C ARG A 86 5.04 9.71 -14.85
N SER A 87 4.56 8.59 -14.35
CA SER A 87 3.39 8.54 -13.47
C SER A 87 3.70 9.18 -12.10
N LEU A 88 2.73 9.95 -11.57
CA LEU A 88 2.75 10.52 -10.22
C LEU A 88 1.94 9.68 -9.22
N TRP A 89 1.53 8.47 -9.61
CA TRP A 89 0.86 7.55 -8.70
C TRP A 89 1.86 6.92 -7.73
N PRO A 90 1.45 6.64 -6.47
CA PRO A 90 2.28 5.91 -5.52
C PRO A 90 2.87 4.63 -6.13
N ARG A 91 4.17 4.41 -5.93
CA ARG A 91 4.88 3.28 -6.56
C ARG A 91 4.87 2.01 -5.70
N GLU A 92 4.45 2.16 -4.45
CA GLU A 92 4.49 1.11 -3.45
C GLU A 92 3.21 0.29 -3.50
N HIS A 93 3.23 -0.75 -4.34
CA HIS A 93 2.08 -1.63 -4.58
C HIS A 93 1.51 -2.23 -3.27
N GLY A 94 2.37 -2.51 -2.28
CA GLY A 94 1.95 -3.02 -0.97
C GLY A 94 1.10 -2.03 -0.14
N ALA A 95 1.35 -0.73 -0.26
CA ALA A 95 0.66 0.29 0.54
C ALA A 95 -0.81 0.44 0.13
N TYR A 96 -1.14 0.16 -1.13
CA TYR A 96 -2.52 0.13 -1.61
C TYR A 96 -3.36 -0.89 -0.84
N PHE A 97 -2.85 -2.11 -0.65
CA PHE A 97 -3.57 -3.15 0.08
C PHE A 97 -3.67 -2.84 1.57
N GLN A 98 -2.64 -2.21 2.15
CA GLN A 98 -2.63 -1.79 3.56
C GLN A 98 -3.73 -0.77 3.88
N LEU A 99 -4.05 0.11 2.94
CA LEU A 99 -5.15 1.06 3.09
C LEU A 99 -6.49 0.47 2.64
N ALA A 100 -6.54 -0.11 1.43
CA ALA A 100 -7.79 -0.46 0.77
C ALA A 100 -8.53 -1.61 1.45
N ILE A 101 -7.85 -2.70 1.80
CA ILE A 101 -8.53 -3.88 2.36
C ILE A 101 -9.20 -3.54 3.71
N PRO A 102 -8.50 -2.97 4.70
CA PRO A 102 -9.12 -2.64 5.97
C PRO A 102 -10.25 -1.62 5.83
N LEU A 103 -10.12 -0.67 4.90
CA LEU A 103 -11.13 0.36 4.67
C LEU A 103 -12.39 -0.20 4.00
N VAL A 104 -12.25 -1.09 3.01
CA VAL A 104 -13.38 -1.80 2.40
C VAL A 104 -14.08 -2.65 3.45
N VAL A 105 -13.34 -3.38 4.28
CA VAL A 105 -13.90 -4.18 5.38
C VAL A 105 -14.65 -3.29 6.38
N ALA A 106 -14.11 -2.11 6.72
CA ALA A 106 -14.76 -1.15 7.59
C ALA A 106 -16.10 -0.67 7.01
N LEU A 107 -16.14 -0.35 5.72
CA LEU A 107 -17.34 0.09 5.02
C LEU A 107 -18.37 -1.03 4.79
N ALA A 108 -17.91 -2.29 4.73
CA ALA A 108 -18.76 -3.47 4.60
C ALA A 108 -19.29 -3.97 5.94
N TRP A 109 -18.72 -3.54 7.07
CA TRP A 109 -19.10 -3.98 8.41
C TRP A 109 -20.57 -3.74 8.71
N ARG A 110 -21.09 -2.58 8.30
CA ARG A 110 -22.50 -2.15 8.44
C ARG A 110 -22.86 -1.19 7.31
N ALA A 111 -24.14 -0.80 7.23
CA ALA A 111 -24.58 0.23 6.28
C ALA A 111 -23.74 1.52 6.46
N PRO A 112 -22.98 1.94 5.44
CA PRO A 112 -22.02 3.02 5.58
C PRO A 112 -22.72 4.35 5.75
N ARG A 113 -22.28 5.16 6.71
CA ARG A 113 -22.78 6.52 6.92
C ARG A 113 -21.96 7.53 6.12
N ILE A 114 -22.59 8.65 5.76
CA ILE A 114 -21.95 9.75 5.01
C ILE A 114 -20.65 10.21 5.67
N ALA A 115 -20.62 10.29 7.01
CA ALA A 115 -19.42 10.67 7.75
C ALA A 115 -18.26 9.66 7.56
N GLY A 116 -18.57 8.36 7.60
CA GLY A 116 -17.60 7.29 7.37
C GLY A 116 -17.09 7.30 5.92
N LEU A 117 -17.99 7.43 4.94
CA LEU A 117 -17.64 7.55 3.52
C LEU A 117 -16.75 8.76 3.23
N ALA A 118 -17.08 9.92 3.79
CA ALA A 118 -16.29 11.13 3.63
C ALA A 118 -14.89 10.98 4.26
N TRP A 119 -14.79 10.35 5.45
CA TRP A 119 -13.50 10.07 6.08
C TRP A 119 -12.65 9.06 5.28
N ALA A 120 -13.28 7.99 4.79
CA ALA A 120 -12.63 7.00 3.92
C ALA A 120 -12.10 7.64 2.64
N ALA A 121 -12.90 8.45 1.97
CA ALA A 121 -12.50 9.21 0.78
C ALA A 121 -11.35 10.18 1.10
N ALA A 122 -11.39 10.88 2.23
CA ALA A 122 -10.30 11.74 2.68
C ALA A 122 -8.99 10.97 2.87
N ALA A 123 -9.03 9.78 3.47
CA ALA A 123 -7.86 8.92 3.64
C ALA A 123 -7.29 8.46 2.29
N CYS A 124 -8.14 8.05 1.34
CA CYS A 124 -7.72 7.70 -0.03
C CYS A 124 -7.07 8.88 -0.74
N LEU A 125 -7.67 10.07 -0.69
CA LEU A 125 -7.10 11.27 -1.31
C LEU A 125 -5.77 11.68 -0.68
N ALA A 126 -5.66 11.61 0.66
CA ALA A 126 -4.42 11.88 1.38
C ALA A 126 -3.30 10.91 0.97
N PHE A 127 -3.62 9.63 0.84
CA PHE A 127 -2.68 8.62 0.35
C PHE A 127 -2.22 8.91 -1.09
N LEU A 128 -3.13 9.27 -1.99
CA LEU A 128 -2.79 9.62 -3.38
C LEU A 128 -1.99 10.94 -3.47
N ALA A 129 -2.17 11.86 -2.52
CA ALA A 129 -1.41 13.10 -2.43
C ALA A 129 0.05 12.90 -1.98
N HIS A 130 0.40 11.71 -1.46
CA HIS A 130 1.73 11.43 -0.91
C HIS A 130 2.85 11.55 -1.95
N GLU A 131 2.69 10.96 -3.14
CA GLU A 131 3.72 11.00 -4.18
C GLU A 131 3.97 12.42 -4.72
N PRO A 132 2.93 13.23 -5.06
CA PRO A 132 3.10 14.66 -5.36
C PRO A 132 3.82 15.44 -4.27
N LEU A 133 3.52 15.15 -2.99
CA LEU A 133 4.20 15.77 -1.86
C LEU A 133 5.69 15.42 -1.85
N LEU A 134 6.06 14.15 -2.05
CA LEU A 134 7.46 13.73 -2.13
C LEU A 134 8.22 14.36 -3.30
N VAL A 135 7.56 14.59 -4.44
CA VAL A 135 8.15 15.33 -5.57
C VAL A 135 8.42 16.79 -5.18
N MET A 136 7.48 17.44 -4.50
CA MET A 136 7.63 18.82 -4.02
C MET A 136 8.72 18.96 -2.94
N LEU A 137 8.81 18.00 -2.03
CA LEU A 137 9.92 17.85 -1.08
C LEU A 137 11.22 17.38 -1.76
N GLY A 138 11.16 17.00 -3.05
CA GLY A 138 12.26 16.53 -3.91
C GLY A 138 12.99 15.31 -3.40
N HIS A 139 12.29 14.44 -2.68
CA HIS A 139 12.80 13.11 -2.34
C HIS A 139 12.93 12.23 -3.58
N ARG A 140 12.22 12.59 -4.66
CA ARG A 140 12.34 11.96 -5.99
C ARG A 140 13.43 12.58 -6.89
N GLY A 141 14.28 13.44 -6.34
CA GLY A 141 15.43 14.04 -7.00
C GLY A 141 15.14 15.39 -7.69
N ALA A 142 16.20 16.21 -7.83
CA ALA A 142 16.11 17.58 -8.35
C ALA A 142 15.56 17.63 -9.79
N ARG A 143 15.94 16.67 -10.64
CA ARG A 143 15.46 16.58 -12.02
C ARG A 143 13.95 16.35 -12.09
N MET A 144 13.42 15.43 -11.27
CA MET A 144 11.99 15.17 -11.25
C MET A 144 11.21 16.39 -10.75
N ARG A 145 11.72 17.06 -9.71
CA ARG A 145 11.11 18.28 -9.20
C ARG A 145 11.09 19.37 -10.28
N SER A 146 12.19 19.62 -10.99
CA SER A 146 12.22 20.69 -12.00
C SER A 146 11.31 20.41 -13.21
N SER A 147 11.21 19.17 -13.66
CA SER A 147 10.36 18.80 -14.80
C SER A 147 8.87 18.66 -14.46
N GLU A 148 8.54 18.27 -13.22
CA GLU A 148 7.17 17.87 -12.85
C GLU A 148 6.53 18.76 -11.78
N ALA A 149 7.22 19.82 -11.33
CA ALA A 149 6.76 20.66 -10.23
C ALA A 149 5.34 21.21 -10.42
N GLY A 150 5.01 21.73 -11.60
CA GLY A 150 3.69 22.30 -11.87
C GLY A 150 2.58 21.24 -11.75
N ARG A 151 2.79 20.06 -12.31
CA ARG A 151 1.82 18.96 -12.25
C ARG A 151 1.70 18.38 -10.84
N ALA A 152 2.83 18.18 -10.15
CA ALA A 152 2.86 17.75 -8.76
C ALA A 152 2.14 18.76 -7.85
N ARG A 153 2.35 20.06 -8.05
CA ARG A 153 1.63 21.11 -7.31
C ARG A 153 0.12 21.02 -7.54
N ASN A 154 -0.32 20.94 -8.79
CA ASN A 154 -1.76 20.86 -9.10
C ASN A 154 -2.40 19.59 -8.53
N HIS A 155 -1.73 18.44 -8.64
CA HIS A 155 -2.20 17.19 -8.03
C HIS A 155 -2.26 17.29 -6.51
N LEU A 156 -1.22 17.86 -5.88
CA LEU A 156 -1.18 18.05 -4.43
C LEU A 156 -2.28 19.01 -3.97
N THR A 157 -2.56 20.09 -4.70
CA THR A 157 -3.64 21.02 -4.35
C THR A 157 -5.02 20.38 -4.47
N VAL A 158 -5.27 19.59 -5.53
CA VAL A 158 -6.56 18.94 -5.75
C VAL A 158 -6.77 17.79 -4.76
N LEU A 159 -5.81 16.86 -4.67
CA LEU A 159 -5.92 15.68 -3.81
C LEU A 159 -5.78 16.06 -2.33
N GLY A 160 -4.76 16.86 -1.98
CA GLY A 160 -4.55 17.32 -0.61
C GLY A 160 -5.64 18.27 -0.14
N GLY A 161 -6.07 19.23 -0.97
CA GLY A 161 -7.19 20.11 -0.65
C GLY A 161 -8.50 19.34 -0.49
N GLY A 162 -8.78 18.38 -1.39
CA GLY A 162 -9.93 17.49 -1.27
C GLY A 162 -9.90 16.62 -0.02
N ALA A 163 -8.73 16.07 0.36
CA ALA A 163 -8.56 15.32 1.59
C ALA A 163 -8.86 16.18 2.83
N VAL A 164 -8.35 17.41 2.88
CA VAL A 164 -8.62 18.35 3.98
C VAL A 164 -10.09 18.73 4.04
N ALA A 165 -10.72 19.03 2.91
CA ALA A 165 -12.13 19.41 2.85
C ALA A 165 -13.05 18.27 3.29
N LEU A 166 -12.86 17.06 2.75
CA LEU A 166 -13.65 15.88 3.12
C LEU A 166 -13.37 15.43 4.55
N GLY A 167 -12.11 15.45 4.99
CA GLY A 167 -11.73 15.12 6.36
C GLY A 167 -12.33 16.10 7.37
N GLY A 168 -12.29 17.40 7.07
CA GLY A 168 -12.91 18.44 7.88
C GLY A 168 -14.44 18.30 7.95
N ALA A 169 -15.10 18.09 6.80
CA ALA A 169 -16.54 17.83 6.75
C ALA A 169 -16.91 16.56 7.53
N ALA A 170 -16.15 15.48 7.36
CA ALA A 170 -16.34 14.25 8.11
C ALA A 170 -16.21 14.49 9.62
N LEU A 171 -15.19 15.21 10.11
CA LEU A 171 -15.05 15.52 11.54
C LEU A 171 -16.26 16.24 12.12
N VAL A 172 -16.87 17.16 11.37
CA VAL A 172 -18.11 17.83 11.78
C VAL A 172 -19.26 16.83 11.92
N LEU A 173 -19.38 15.89 10.98
CA LEU A 173 -20.45 14.88 10.95
C LEU A 173 -20.22 13.68 11.89
N LEU A 174 -18.97 13.41 12.29
CA LEU A 174 -18.63 12.27 13.13
C LEU A 174 -19.23 12.42 14.54
N PRO A 175 -19.76 11.34 15.14
CA PRO A 175 -20.14 11.34 16.55
C PRO A 175 -18.91 11.54 17.46
N PRO A 176 -19.07 12.05 18.69
CA PRO A 176 -17.96 12.40 19.58
C PRO A 176 -16.93 11.28 19.77
N ALA A 177 -17.40 10.03 19.91
CA ALA A 177 -16.53 8.88 20.07
C ALA A 177 -15.73 8.52 18.80
N ALA A 178 -16.25 8.82 17.62
CA ALA A 178 -15.52 8.62 16.37
C ALA A 178 -14.51 9.76 16.13
N ARG A 179 -14.79 10.98 16.63
CA ARG A 179 -13.83 12.10 16.59
C ARG A 179 -12.59 11.84 17.43
N SER A 180 -12.72 11.24 18.61
CA SER A 180 -11.55 10.87 19.44
C SER A 180 -10.69 9.81 18.77
N LEU A 181 -11.31 8.80 18.14
CA LEU A 181 -10.59 7.80 17.34
C LEU A 181 -9.94 8.41 16.09
N ALA A 182 -10.61 9.34 15.42
CA ALA A 182 -10.02 10.11 14.32
C ALA A 182 -8.77 10.86 14.80
N ALA A 183 -8.86 11.60 15.90
CA ALA A 183 -7.73 12.31 16.49
C ALA A 183 -6.58 11.35 16.86
N LEU A 184 -6.90 10.20 17.45
CA LEU A 184 -5.90 9.17 17.78
C LEU A 184 -5.23 8.60 16.52
N SER A 185 -5.99 8.33 15.46
CA SER A 185 -5.47 7.83 14.18
C SER A 185 -4.61 8.83 13.42
N LEU A 186 -4.79 10.13 13.66
CA LEU A 186 -3.95 11.18 13.07
C LEU A 186 -2.55 11.25 13.71
N ALA A 187 -2.34 10.72 14.91
CA ALA A 187 -1.03 10.71 15.55
C ALA A 187 0.06 9.96 14.73
N PRO A 188 -0.15 8.70 14.29
CA PRO A 188 0.81 8.04 13.40
C PRO A 188 0.90 8.72 12.04
N VAL A 189 -0.17 9.32 11.51
CA VAL A 189 -0.12 10.11 10.26
C VAL A 189 0.84 11.30 10.41
N ALA A 190 0.73 12.06 11.50
CA ALA A 190 1.65 13.16 11.79
C ALA A 190 3.09 12.68 11.94
N ALA A 191 3.30 11.50 12.56
CA ALA A 191 4.61 10.88 12.66
C ALA A 191 5.17 10.47 11.29
N VAL A 192 4.36 9.91 10.38
CA VAL A 192 4.79 9.64 8.99
C VAL A 192 5.20 10.93 8.29
N VAL A 193 4.42 12.01 8.40
CA VAL A 193 4.77 13.30 7.78
C VAL A 193 6.08 13.85 8.34
N ALA A 194 6.28 13.75 9.66
CA ALA A 194 7.52 14.17 10.31
C ALA A 194 8.73 13.32 9.88
N LEU A 195 8.55 12.00 9.74
CA LEU A 195 9.60 11.10 9.26
C LEU A 195 9.93 11.32 7.78
N ALA A 196 8.91 11.54 6.95
CA ALA A 196 9.07 11.92 5.56
C ALA A 196 9.89 13.20 5.47
N TRP A 197 9.60 14.24 6.26
CA TRP A 197 10.39 15.48 6.29
C TRP A 197 11.88 15.26 6.60
N ARG A 198 12.19 14.20 7.37
CA ARG A 198 13.56 13.80 7.73
C ARG A 198 14.19 12.82 6.74
N ARG A 199 13.47 12.39 5.70
CA ARG A 199 13.87 11.36 4.72
C ARG A 199 14.08 9.97 5.35
N SER A 200 13.33 9.67 6.41
CA SER A 200 13.44 8.43 7.19
C SER A 200 12.24 7.49 7.00
N GLU A 201 11.39 7.74 6.00
CA GLU A 201 10.19 6.95 5.71
C GLU A 201 10.49 5.50 5.33
N HIS A 202 11.63 5.25 4.66
CA HIS A 202 12.07 3.91 4.25
C HIS A 202 12.84 3.13 5.33
N THR A 203 12.75 3.56 6.59
CA THR A 203 13.29 2.81 7.72
C THR A 203 12.25 1.82 8.23
N LEU A 204 12.68 0.75 8.90
CA LEU A 204 11.74 -0.20 9.52
C LEU A 204 10.75 0.52 10.45
N VAL A 205 11.23 1.47 11.26
CA VAL A 205 10.37 2.27 12.15
C VAL A 205 9.40 3.12 11.32
N GLY A 206 9.86 3.76 10.25
CA GLY A 206 9.01 4.53 9.35
C GLY A 206 7.91 3.71 8.70
N GLU A 207 8.22 2.51 8.21
CA GLU A 207 7.23 1.63 7.60
C GLU A 207 6.26 1.03 8.62
N LEU A 208 6.69 0.77 9.87
CA LEU A 208 5.79 0.36 10.96
C LEU A 208 4.81 1.47 11.33
N VAL A 209 5.30 2.71 11.43
CA VAL A 209 4.46 3.89 11.67
C VAL A 209 3.51 4.12 10.49
N ALA A 210 3.97 3.91 9.25
CA ALA A 210 3.14 3.98 8.06
C ALA A 210 2.04 2.91 8.04
N ALA A 211 2.34 1.67 8.41
CA ALA A 211 1.33 0.62 8.53
C ALA A 211 0.24 0.97 9.55
N ALA A 212 0.62 1.54 10.70
CA ALA A 212 -0.33 2.03 11.70
C ALA A 212 -1.15 3.23 11.18
N ALA A 213 -0.54 4.14 10.42
CA ALA A 213 -1.19 5.31 9.84
C ALA A 213 -2.20 4.92 8.73
N LEU A 214 -1.81 4.06 7.79
CA LEU A 214 -2.64 3.63 6.66
C LEU A 214 -3.88 2.85 7.14
N THR A 215 -3.70 1.98 8.14
CA THR A 215 -4.81 1.24 8.75
C THR A 215 -5.63 2.11 9.71
N GLY A 216 -5.13 3.27 10.12
CA GLY A 216 -5.75 4.16 11.10
C GLY A 216 -7.10 4.71 10.70
N ALA A 217 -7.37 4.85 9.40
CA ALA A 217 -8.66 5.31 8.90
C ALA A 217 -9.83 4.37 9.26
N VAL A 218 -9.56 3.11 9.59
CA VAL A 218 -10.56 2.09 9.91
C VAL A 218 -11.34 2.41 11.18
N ALA A 219 -10.66 2.82 12.26
CA ALA A 219 -11.28 3.06 13.56
C ALA A 219 -12.38 4.14 13.52
N PRO A 220 -12.14 5.36 12.99
CA PRO A 220 -13.20 6.38 12.90
C PRO A 220 -14.32 6.00 11.93
N VAL A 221 -14.04 5.24 10.86
CA VAL A 221 -15.10 4.75 9.94
C VAL A 221 -16.04 3.78 10.67
N LEU A 222 -15.48 2.75 11.32
CA LEU A 222 -16.26 1.79 12.11
C LEU A 222 -17.09 2.48 13.21
N ALA A 223 -16.48 3.43 13.92
CA ALA A 223 -17.17 4.18 14.97
C ALA A 223 -18.26 5.10 14.41
N ALA A 224 -18.07 5.68 13.22
CA ALA A 224 -19.10 6.42 12.51
C ALA A 224 -20.31 5.53 12.24
N ASP A 225 -20.08 4.29 11.83
CA ASP A 225 -21.10 3.28 11.49
C ASP A 225 -21.68 2.57 12.73
N GLY A 226 -21.34 3.06 13.93
CA GLY A 226 -21.95 2.64 15.20
C GLY A 226 -21.28 1.45 15.88
N ALA A 227 -20.04 1.10 15.50
CA ALA A 227 -19.25 0.16 16.29
C ALA A 227 -18.89 0.77 17.66
N ALA A 228 -18.82 -0.07 18.69
CA ALA A 228 -18.34 0.36 20.00
C ALA A 228 -16.88 0.87 19.87
N PRO A 229 -16.50 2.01 20.50
CA PRO A 229 -15.17 2.60 20.31
C PRO A 229 -14.02 1.65 20.64
N GLY A 230 -14.19 0.83 21.68
CA GLY A 230 -13.21 -0.19 22.04
C GLY A 230 -13.04 -1.28 20.97
N ALA A 231 -14.13 -1.69 20.31
CA ALA A 231 -14.08 -2.66 19.22
C ALA A 231 -13.44 -2.06 17.96
N ALA A 232 -13.79 -0.81 17.61
CA ALA A 232 -13.19 -0.10 16.49
C ALA A 232 -11.67 0.10 16.67
N ALA A 233 -11.24 0.49 17.87
CA ALA A 233 -9.82 0.59 18.22
C ALA A 233 -9.12 -0.77 18.17
N ALA A 234 -9.74 -1.83 18.71
CA ALA A 234 -9.21 -3.18 18.66
C ALA A 234 -9.03 -3.70 17.23
N ILE A 235 -10.01 -3.48 16.34
CA ILE A 235 -9.93 -3.84 14.93
C ILE A 235 -8.76 -3.10 14.25
N TRP A 236 -8.65 -1.79 14.44
CA TRP A 236 -7.51 -1.02 13.92
C TRP A 236 -6.16 -1.55 14.42
N LEU A 237 -6.03 -1.80 15.72
CA LEU A 237 -4.80 -2.38 16.29
C LEU A 237 -4.50 -3.77 15.71
N GLY A 238 -5.53 -4.58 15.45
CA GLY A 238 -5.38 -5.87 14.78
C GLY A 238 -4.78 -5.73 13.37
N TRP A 239 -5.29 -4.80 12.56
CA TRP A 239 -4.73 -4.49 11.25
C TRP A 239 -3.31 -3.93 11.33
N ALA A 240 -3.06 -2.99 12.25
CA ALA A 240 -1.74 -2.38 12.44
C ALA A 240 -0.69 -3.42 12.85
N VAL A 241 -1.03 -4.34 13.75
CA VAL A 241 -0.15 -5.46 14.16
C VAL A 241 0.08 -6.44 12.99
N GLY A 242 -0.99 -6.82 12.28
CA GLY A 242 -0.88 -7.75 11.15
C GLY A 242 0.01 -7.22 10.02
N PHE A 243 -0.22 -5.98 9.59
CA PHE A 243 0.60 -5.35 8.56
C PHE A 243 2.00 -4.98 9.08
N GLY A 244 2.14 -4.58 10.34
CA GLY A 244 3.44 -4.36 10.96
C GLY A 244 4.30 -5.63 10.98
N ALA A 245 3.71 -6.78 11.32
CA ALA A 245 4.38 -8.07 11.22
C ALA A 245 4.79 -8.40 9.77
N SER A 246 3.93 -8.08 8.81
CA SER A 246 4.22 -8.26 7.38
C SER A 246 5.39 -7.39 6.91
N VAL A 247 5.46 -6.13 7.34
CA VAL A 247 6.58 -5.20 7.06
C VAL A 247 7.90 -5.76 7.62
N VAL A 248 7.89 -6.25 8.87
CA VAL A 248 9.06 -6.89 9.49
C VAL A 248 9.49 -8.11 8.69
N ALA A 249 8.54 -8.97 8.29
CA ALA A 249 8.81 -10.16 7.51
C ALA A 249 9.44 -9.83 6.14
N VAL A 250 8.87 -8.89 5.40
CA VAL A 250 9.40 -8.47 4.08
C VAL A 250 10.81 -7.90 4.20
N HIS A 251 11.05 -7.00 5.17
CA HIS A 251 12.40 -6.49 5.45
C HIS A 251 13.40 -7.60 5.71
N ARG A 252 12.99 -8.62 6.48
CA ARG A 252 13.86 -9.76 6.81
C ARG A 252 14.12 -10.65 5.60
N VAL A 253 13.09 -10.95 4.81
CA VAL A 253 13.23 -11.70 3.55
C VAL A 253 14.22 -10.98 2.63
N ILE A 254 14.08 -9.66 2.43
CA ILE A 254 14.99 -8.87 1.60
C ILE A 254 16.41 -8.86 2.18
N ALA A 255 16.56 -8.62 3.50
CA ALA A 255 17.86 -8.59 4.16
C ALA A 255 18.59 -9.94 4.06
N ARG A 256 17.89 -11.07 4.20
CA ARG A 256 18.46 -12.42 4.14
C ARG A 256 19.06 -12.77 2.78
N HIS A 257 18.66 -12.08 1.70
CA HIS A 257 19.31 -12.21 0.40
C HIS A 257 20.64 -11.45 0.30
N LYS A 258 20.91 -10.52 1.23
CA LYS A 258 22.12 -9.69 1.24
C LYS A 258 23.15 -10.12 2.29
N ARG A 259 22.75 -10.90 3.30
CA ARG A 259 23.62 -11.31 4.40
C ARG A 259 23.25 -12.70 4.92
N ALA A 260 24.23 -13.38 5.53
CA ALA A 260 24.00 -14.64 6.24
C ALA A 260 23.03 -14.47 7.41
N ALA A 261 22.35 -15.57 7.77
CA ALA A 261 21.42 -15.58 8.90
C ALA A 261 22.15 -15.26 10.21
N SER A 262 21.57 -14.37 11.00
CA SER A 262 22.04 -13.94 12.31
C SER A 262 21.12 -14.44 13.42
N TRP A 263 21.60 -14.46 14.67
CA TRP A 263 20.77 -14.82 15.83
C TRP A 263 19.55 -13.90 15.98
N LEU A 264 19.65 -12.64 15.55
CA LEU A 264 18.53 -11.70 15.52
C LEU A 264 17.41 -12.16 14.57
N ASP A 265 17.75 -12.85 13.49
CA ASP A 265 16.75 -13.41 12.57
C ASP A 265 15.99 -14.54 13.23
N MET A 266 16.67 -15.39 14.01
CA MET A 266 16.04 -16.45 14.79
C MET A 266 15.15 -15.87 15.90
N ALA A 267 15.63 -14.86 16.64
CA ALA A 267 14.85 -14.20 17.69
C ALA A 267 13.56 -13.58 17.15
N LEU A 268 13.62 -12.94 15.97
CA LEU A 268 12.42 -12.40 15.32
C LEU A 268 11.49 -13.47 14.77
N ALA A 269 12.01 -14.56 14.21
CA ALA A 269 11.20 -15.69 13.77
C ALA A 269 10.42 -16.29 14.94
N VAL A 270 11.10 -16.52 16.06
CA VAL A 270 10.48 -17.02 17.30
C VAL A 270 9.48 -16.00 17.86
N GLY A 271 9.84 -14.71 17.87
CA GLY A 271 8.95 -13.64 18.31
C GLY A 271 7.67 -13.58 17.48
N LEU A 272 7.76 -13.59 16.15
CA LEU A 272 6.60 -13.58 15.27
C LEU A 272 5.77 -14.85 15.39
N ALA A 273 6.39 -16.02 15.53
CA ALA A 273 5.68 -17.28 15.76
C ALA A 273 4.94 -17.27 17.12
N ALA A 274 5.55 -16.72 18.17
CA ALA A 274 4.91 -16.56 19.47
C ALA A 274 3.71 -15.60 19.40
N VAL A 275 3.85 -14.46 18.71
CA VAL A 275 2.73 -13.53 18.49
C VAL A 275 1.63 -14.18 17.66
N ALA A 276 1.98 -14.94 16.60
CA ALA A 276 1.01 -15.69 15.81
C ALA A 276 0.23 -16.69 16.68
N GLY A 277 0.94 -17.49 17.49
CA GLY A 277 0.34 -18.43 18.43
C GLY A 277 -0.58 -17.75 19.45
N ALA A 278 -0.15 -16.61 20.01
CA ALA A 278 -0.97 -15.83 20.94
C ALA A 278 -2.23 -15.25 20.27
N CYS A 279 -2.11 -14.72 19.04
CA CYS A 279 -3.26 -14.24 18.27
C CYS A 279 -4.25 -15.37 17.99
N LEU A 280 -3.77 -16.54 17.52
CA LEU A 280 -4.61 -17.71 17.27
C LEU A 280 -5.31 -18.21 18.54
N ALA A 281 -4.59 -18.32 19.66
CA ALA A 281 -5.13 -18.76 20.96
C ALA A 281 -6.20 -17.82 21.54
N THR A 282 -6.22 -16.56 21.08
CA THR A 282 -7.14 -15.53 21.59
C THR A 282 -8.15 -15.05 20.56
N ALA A 283 -8.09 -15.50 19.30
CA ALA A 283 -8.91 -15.03 18.19
C ALA A 283 -10.43 -15.15 18.46
N ALA A 284 -10.87 -16.22 19.12
CA ALA A 284 -12.27 -16.39 19.51
C ALA A 284 -12.75 -15.31 20.49
N ARG A 285 -11.87 -14.83 21.38
CA ARG A 285 -12.19 -13.89 22.47
C ARG A 285 -11.86 -12.43 22.15
N SER A 286 -10.92 -12.19 21.23
CA SER A 286 -10.40 -10.86 20.89
C SER A 286 -10.55 -10.59 19.40
N VAL A 287 -11.31 -9.54 19.06
CA VAL A 287 -11.48 -9.12 17.65
C VAL A 287 -10.16 -8.64 17.06
N ALA A 288 -9.31 -7.97 17.85
CA ALA A 288 -7.95 -7.59 17.42
C ALA A 288 -7.14 -8.81 17.00
N SER A 289 -7.19 -9.87 17.81
CA SER A 289 -6.44 -11.11 17.55
C SER A 289 -7.02 -11.87 16.35
N LEU A 290 -8.34 -11.85 16.15
CA LEU A 290 -9.00 -12.42 14.98
C LEU A 290 -8.51 -11.76 13.68
N VAL A 291 -8.42 -10.42 13.67
CA VAL A 291 -7.96 -9.65 12.50
C VAL A 291 -6.45 -9.83 12.27
N ALA A 292 -5.65 -9.81 13.33
CA ALA A 292 -4.20 -9.94 13.21
C ALA A 292 -3.74 -11.34 12.79
N ALA A 293 -4.44 -12.40 13.24
CA ALA A 293 -3.96 -13.78 13.15
C ALA A 293 -3.56 -14.22 11.72
N PRO A 294 -4.36 -14.00 10.65
CA PRO A 294 -3.98 -14.43 9.31
C PRO A 294 -2.69 -13.75 8.79
N LEU A 295 -2.57 -12.45 9.02
CA LEU A 295 -1.41 -11.65 8.59
C LEU A 295 -0.16 -12.02 9.39
N VAL A 296 -0.25 -12.13 10.72
CA VAL A 296 0.89 -12.49 11.57
C VAL A 296 1.34 -13.92 11.29
N THR A 297 0.41 -14.85 11.05
CA THR A 297 0.74 -16.23 10.67
C THR A 297 1.48 -16.26 9.34
N THR A 298 0.98 -15.54 8.33
CA THR A 298 1.65 -15.42 7.03
C THR A 298 3.04 -14.81 7.17
N ALA A 299 3.19 -13.76 7.97
CA ALA A 299 4.47 -13.14 8.28
C ALA A 299 5.45 -14.11 8.95
N ALA A 300 5.00 -14.89 9.93
CA ALA A 300 5.82 -15.91 10.59
C ALA A 300 6.29 -16.99 9.59
N VAL A 301 5.39 -17.48 8.72
CA VAL A 301 5.73 -18.45 7.66
C VAL A 301 6.79 -17.88 6.72
N LEU A 302 6.65 -16.62 6.28
CA LEU A 302 7.62 -15.97 5.40
C LEU A 302 9.00 -15.80 6.03
N VAL A 303 9.09 -15.60 7.34
CA VAL A 303 10.37 -15.46 8.03
C VAL A 303 11.05 -16.82 8.22
N VAL A 304 10.28 -17.85 8.58
CA VAL A 304 10.79 -19.23 8.74
C VAL A 304 11.23 -19.79 7.39
N PHE A 305 10.39 -19.62 6.36
CA PHE A 305 10.58 -20.12 5.00
C PHE A 305 10.68 -18.96 4.02
N PRO A 306 11.82 -18.23 4.00
CA PRO A 306 11.97 -17.09 3.11
C PRO A 306 11.91 -17.54 1.65
N PRO A 307 10.98 -16.99 0.85
CA PRO A 307 10.91 -17.32 -0.56
C PRO A 307 12.10 -16.72 -1.32
N PRO A 308 12.49 -17.31 -2.47
CA PRO A 308 13.55 -16.76 -3.31
C PRO A 308 13.16 -15.37 -3.85
N ALA A 309 14.14 -14.50 -4.08
CA ALA A 309 13.93 -13.13 -4.56
C ALA A 309 13.12 -13.02 -5.87
N SER A 310 13.13 -14.05 -6.72
CA SER A 310 12.32 -14.11 -7.93
C SER A 310 10.80 -14.17 -7.64
N ARG A 311 10.40 -14.46 -6.40
CA ARG A 311 8.99 -14.62 -5.97
C ARG A 311 8.50 -13.48 -5.08
N LEU A 312 9.15 -12.32 -5.06
CA LEU A 312 8.69 -11.16 -4.27
C LEU A 312 7.27 -10.73 -4.60
N ARG A 313 6.85 -10.88 -5.88
CA ARG A 313 5.46 -10.62 -6.27
C ARG A 313 4.47 -11.56 -5.57
N ALA A 314 4.81 -12.84 -5.45
CA ALA A 314 3.99 -13.83 -4.75
C ALA A 314 3.87 -13.52 -3.24
N VAL A 315 4.92 -12.93 -2.63
CA VAL A 315 4.87 -12.46 -1.24
C VAL A 315 3.80 -11.38 -1.06
N GLY A 316 3.78 -10.38 -1.97
CA GLY A 316 2.76 -9.33 -1.94
C GLY A 316 1.34 -9.89 -2.07
N VAL A 317 1.14 -10.83 -3.01
CA VAL A 317 -0.16 -11.51 -3.20
C VAL A 317 -0.57 -12.31 -1.98
N ALA A 318 0.35 -13.06 -1.35
CA ALA A 318 0.06 -13.82 -0.14
C ALA A 318 -0.34 -12.91 1.03
N ILE A 319 0.34 -11.78 1.21
CA ILE A 319 -0.03 -10.78 2.23
C ILE A 319 -1.42 -10.21 1.93
N ALA A 320 -1.71 -9.82 0.68
CA ALA A 320 -3.03 -9.32 0.29
C ALA A 320 -4.14 -10.36 0.51
N ALA A 321 -3.92 -11.62 0.14
CA ALA A 321 -4.85 -12.71 0.37
C ALA A 321 -5.09 -12.96 1.87
N SER A 322 -4.04 -12.90 2.69
CA SER A 322 -4.18 -13.04 4.15
C SER A 322 -4.94 -11.88 4.79
N ALA A 323 -4.76 -10.66 4.28
CA ALA A 323 -5.56 -9.50 4.68
C ALA A 323 -7.03 -9.68 4.25
N GLY A 324 -7.29 -10.16 3.03
CA GLY A 324 -8.64 -10.50 2.58
C GLY A 324 -9.30 -11.54 3.48
N ALA A 325 -8.59 -12.60 3.86
CA ALA A 325 -9.07 -13.62 4.80
C ALA A 325 -9.38 -13.03 6.18
N ALA A 326 -8.53 -12.14 6.70
CA ALA A 326 -8.80 -11.41 7.94
C ALA A 326 -10.09 -10.56 7.84
N GLY A 327 -10.32 -9.93 6.69
CA GLY A 327 -11.55 -9.20 6.40
C GLY A 327 -12.78 -10.08 6.41
N VAL A 328 -12.75 -11.23 5.72
CA VAL A 328 -13.86 -12.20 5.70
C VAL A 328 -14.16 -12.74 7.10
N LEU A 329 -13.13 -13.12 7.86
CA LEU A 329 -13.29 -13.58 9.24
C LEU A 329 -13.92 -12.51 10.14
N LEU A 330 -13.55 -11.25 9.94
CA LEU A 330 -14.11 -10.13 10.67
C LEU A 330 -15.60 -9.94 10.32
N LEU A 331 -15.95 -9.92 9.04
CA LEU A 331 -17.35 -9.73 8.58
C LEU A 331 -18.27 -10.91 8.92
N ALA A 332 -17.74 -12.10 9.11
CA ALA A 332 -18.50 -13.29 9.48
C ALA A 332 -18.85 -13.38 10.98
N ARG A 333 -18.42 -12.41 11.79
CA ARG A 333 -18.58 -12.39 13.25
C ARG A 333 -19.77 -11.54 13.71
#